data_AF-A0A3B0TLM1-F1
#
_entry.id   AF-A0A3B0TLM1-F1
#
_cell.length_a   1.000
_cell.length_b   1.000
_cell.length_c   1.000
_cell.angle_alpha   90.00
_cell.angle_beta   90.00
_cell.angle_gamma   90.00
#
_symmetry.space_group_name_H-M   'P 1'
#
loop_
_entity.id
_entity.type
_entity.pdbx_description
1 polymer ?
#
loop_
_entity_poly.entity_id
_entity_poly.type
_entity_poly.pdbx_seq_one_letter_code
_entity_poly.pdbx_strand_id
1 'polypeptide(L)'
;MRNKIFPLLLVTQVLLSVNIYAAPITFNTALPVAKGAFLNREQFIFKRFKDDKSPAQRDLSANALVSVLAYGINSKLAVFAALPYVQKDID
;
A
#
# COMPACT_ATOMS: atom_id res chain seq x y z
N MET A 1 6.56 -22.73 2.38
CA MET A 1 7.83 -21.95 2.41
C MET A 1 7.51 -20.51 2.76
N ARG A 2 8.12 -19.92 3.79
CA ARG A 2 7.83 -18.54 4.22
C ARG A 2 8.29 -17.55 3.14
N ASN A 3 7.35 -16.94 2.42
CA ASN A 3 7.65 -16.00 1.35
C ASN A 3 8.34 -14.74 1.93
N LYS A 4 9.57 -14.46 1.47
CA LYS A 4 10.40 -13.34 1.95
C LYS A 4 10.21 -12.06 1.12
N ILE A 5 9.37 -12.08 0.09
CA ILE A 5 9.17 -10.93 -0.81
C ILE A 5 8.53 -9.76 -0.05
N PHE A 6 7.52 -10.02 0.78
CA PHE A 6 6.87 -8.96 1.55
C PHE A 6 7.81 -8.20 2.50
N PRO A 7 8.58 -8.86 3.40
CA PRO A 7 9.51 -8.14 4.27
C PRO A 7 10.64 -7.46 3.47
N LEU A 8 11.06 -8.02 2.33
CA LEU A 8 12.01 -7.35 1.44
C LEU A 8 11.42 -6.04 0.89
N LEU A 9 10.19 -6.06 0.37
CA LEU A 9 9.51 -4.86 -0.12
C LEU A 9 9.37 -3.81 0.99
N LEU A 10 9.00 -4.22 2.20
CA LEU A 10 8.91 -3.32 3.36
C LEU A 10 10.25 -2.62 3.65
N VAL A 11 11.34 -3.40 3.75
CA VAL A 11 12.68 -2.86 4.03
C VAL A 11 13.15 -1.94 2.92
N THR A 12 13.00 -2.35 1.65
CA THR A 12 13.39 -1.53 0.50
C THR A 12 12.66 -0.19 0.49
N GLN A 13 11.35 -0.16 0.78
CA GLN A 13 10.59 1.10 0.82
C GLN A 13 11.04 2.02 1.95
N VAL A 14 11.40 1.48 3.12
CA VAL A 14 11.96 2.27 4.22
C VAL A 14 13.32 2.85 3.82
N LEU A 15 14.18 2.07 3.17
CA LEU A 15 15.52 2.50 2.76
C LEU A 15 15.51 3.52 1.62
N LEU A 16 14.54 3.43 0.70
CA LEU A 16 14.37 4.38 -0.41
C LEU A 16 13.60 5.64 -0.01
N SER A 17 13.17 5.75 1.25
CA SER A 17 12.48 6.96 1.72
C SER A 17 13.42 8.16 1.73
N VAL A 18 12.98 9.25 1.09
CA VAL A 18 13.66 10.54 1.07
C VAL A 18 12.93 11.52 1.95
N ASN A 19 13.67 12.34 2.70
CA ASN A 19 13.08 13.41 3.50
C ASN A 19 12.67 14.56 2.58
N ILE A 20 11.36 14.80 2.49
CA ILE A 20 10.78 15.91 1.74
C ILE A 20 9.92 16.71 2.72
N TYR A 21 10.04 18.04 2.71
CA TYR A 21 9.09 18.92 3.40
C TYR A 21 7.77 18.93 2.64
N ALA A 22 6.91 17.98 2.96
CA ALA A 22 5.56 17.87 2.43
C ALA A 22 4.53 18.03 3.56
N ALA A 23 3.36 18.57 3.23
CA ALA A 23 2.24 18.54 4.15
C ALA A 23 1.82 17.07 4.39
N PRO A 24 1.49 16.69 5.63
CA PRO A 24 1.03 15.33 5.90
C PRO A 24 -0.22 15.03 5.08
N ILE A 25 -0.25 13.84 4.45
CA ILE A 25 -1.43 13.33 3.72
C ILE A 25 -2.46 12.91 4.77
N THR A 26 -3.24 13.87 5.28
CA THR A 26 -4.18 13.68 6.40
C THR A 26 -5.60 13.29 5.95
N PHE A 27 -5.91 13.36 4.66
CA PHE A 27 -7.26 13.12 4.14
C PHE A 27 -7.34 11.94 3.17
N ASN A 28 -8.40 11.15 3.33
CA ASN A 28 -8.74 10.00 2.47
C ASN A 28 -9.65 10.40 1.29
N THR A 29 -9.99 11.68 1.17
CA THR A 29 -10.60 12.26 -0.03
C THR A 29 -9.52 12.56 -1.05
N ALA A 30 -9.81 12.31 -2.33
CA ALA A 30 -8.86 12.48 -3.44
C ALA A 30 -8.18 13.86 -3.37
N LEU A 31 -6.95 13.90 -2.89
CA LEU A 31 -6.13 15.10 -2.94
C LEU A 31 -6.02 15.49 -4.42
N PRO A 32 -6.39 16.72 -4.80
CA PRO A 32 -6.11 17.20 -6.14
C PRO A 32 -4.60 17.11 -6.36
N VAL A 33 -4.18 16.28 -7.32
CA VAL A 33 -2.76 16.21 -7.68
C VAL A 33 -2.43 17.51 -8.41
N ALA A 34 -1.56 18.32 -7.81
CA ALA A 34 -1.18 19.60 -8.38
C ALA A 34 -0.61 19.40 -9.80
N LYS A 35 -0.88 20.36 -10.69
CA LYS A 35 -0.35 20.33 -12.07
C LYS A 35 1.17 20.20 -12.05
N GLY A 36 1.69 19.22 -12.77
CA GLY A 36 3.13 18.94 -12.86
C GLY A 36 3.72 18.26 -11.62
N ALA A 37 2.91 17.90 -10.62
CA ALA A 37 3.38 17.23 -9.42
C ALA A 37 3.12 15.73 -9.47
N PHE A 38 4.05 14.99 -8.85
CA PHE A 38 3.87 13.58 -8.53
C PHE A 38 3.41 13.43 -7.07
N LEU A 39 2.52 12.47 -6.84
CA LEU A 39 2.17 12.00 -5.50
C LEU A 39 2.40 10.50 -5.46
N ASN A 40 3.31 10.05 -4.61
CA ASN A 40 3.51 8.63 -4.34
C ASN A 40 2.89 8.27 -2.98
N ARG A 41 2.06 7.22 -2.95
CA ARG A 41 1.45 6.69 -1.73
C ARG A 41 1.75 5.21 -1.60
N GLU A 42 2.38 4.86 -0.50
CA GLU A 42 2.66 3.48 -0.11
C GLU A 42 1.83 3.14 1.13
N GLN A 43 1.14 2.01 1.11
CA GLN A 43 0.35 1.54 2.25
C GLN A 43 0.60 0.07 2.54
N PHE A 44 1.08 -0.20 3.75
CA PHE A 44 1.19 -1.55 4.29
C PHE A 44 -0.06 -1.90 5.10
N ILE A 45 -0.64 -3.07 4.81
CA ILE A 45 -1.85 -3.56 5.48
C ILE A 45 -1.55 -4.95 6.03
N PHE A 46 -1.79 -5.13 7.33
CA PHE A 46 -1.64 -6.41 8.03
C PHE A 46 -3.00 -6.83 8.55
N LYS A 47 -3.52 -7.96 8.06
CA LYS A 47 -4.76 -8.56 8.54
C LYS A 47 -4.51 -9.95 9.09
N ARG A 48 -5.11 -10.24 10.24
CA ARG A 48 -5.04 -11.51 10.94
C ARG A 48 -6.46 -11.92 11.29
N PHE A 49 -6.85 -13.10 10.87
CA PHE A 49 -8.14 -13.72 11.17
C PHE A 49 -7.83 -15.02 11.88
N LYS A 50 -8.31 -15.11 13.11
CA LYS A 50 -8.19 -16.30 13.96
C LYS A 50 -9.59 -16.78 14.32
N ASP A 51 -9.69 -17.97 14.90
CA ASP A 51 -10.92 -18.52 15.45
C ASP A 51 -12.01 -18.77 14.39
N ASP A 52 -11.64 -19.39 13.25
CA ASP A 52 -12.62 -19.92 12.30
C ASP A 52 -13.52 -20.95 13.01
N LYS A 53 -14.80 -20.60 13.19
CA LYS A 53 -15.81 -21.45 13.85
C LYS A 53 -16.28 -22.61 12.98
N SER A 54 -15.81 -22.72 11.74
CA SER A 54 -16.08 -23.88 10.90
C SER A 54 -15.31 -25.12 11.38
N PRO A 55 -15.71 -26.34 10.97
CA PRO A 55 -14.97 -27.56 11.28
C PRO A 55 -13.51 -27.55 10.79
N ALA A 56 -13.16 -26.67 9.85
CA ALA A 56 -11.82 -26.57 9.28
C ALA A 56 -10.82 -25.81 10.17
N GLN A 57 -11.29 -24.99 11.14
CA GLN A 57 -10.47 -24.29 12.14
C GLN A 57 -9.23 -23.57 11.57
N ARG A 58 -9.39 -22.84 10.45
CA ARG A 58 -8.28 -22.23 9.72
C ARG A 58 -7.85 -20.91 10.32
N ASP A 59 -6.55 -20.65 10.30
CA ASP A 59 -5.96 -19.36 10.60
C ASP A 59 -5.57 -18.66 9.30
N LEU A 60 -6.09 -17.45 9.07
CA LEU A 60 -5.80 -16.70 7.85
C LEU A 60 -5.00 -15.44 8.18
N SER A 61 -3.88 -15.27 7.50
CA SER A 61 -3.12 -14.04 7.52
C SER A 61 -2.98 -13.44 6.13
N ALA A 62 -3.10 -12.13 6.04
CA ALA A 62 -2.93 -11.39 4.80
C ALA A 62 -2.06 -10.17 5.05
N ASN A 63 -0.99 -10.06 4.28
CA ASN A 63 -0.13 -8.88 4.24
C ASN A 63 -0.24 -8.26 2.84
N ALA A 64 -0.45 -6.95 2.76
CA ALA A 64 -0.55 -6.26 1.49
C ALA A 64 0.30 -4.99 1.48
N LEU A 65 0.90 -4.73 0.32
CA LEU A 65 1.52 -3.47 -0.03
C LEU A 65 0.72 -2.90 -1.19
N VAL A 66 0.18 -1.69 -1.02
CA VAL A 66 -0.53 -0.97 -2.07
C VAL A 66 0.28 0.27 -2.41
N SER A 67 0.83 0.29 -3.62
CA SER A 67 1.57 1.43 -4.16
C SER A 67 0.67 2.17 -5.14
N VAL A 68 0.54 3.49 -4.95
CA VAL A 68 -0.23 4.36 -5.85
C VAL A 68 0.63 5.54 -6.24
N LEU A 69 0.91 5.65 -7.53
CA LEU A 69 1.59 6.81 -8.12
C LEU A 69 0.57 7.65 -8.89
N ALA A 70 0.54 8.93 -8.62
CA ALA A 70 -0.31 9.88 -9.31
C ALA A 70 0.48 11.02 -9.95
N TYR A 71 -0.01 11.52 -11.08
CA TYR A 71 0.54 12.69 -11.77
C TYR A 71 -0.56 13.65 -12.22
N GLY A 72 -0.42 14.92 -11.88
CA GLY A 72 -1.35 15.98 -12.26
C GLY A 72 -1.02 16.53 -13.66
N ILE A 73 -1.80 16.16 -14.68
CA ILE A 73 -1.60 16.69 -16.04
C ILE A 73 -2.01 18.17 -16.10
N ASN A 74 -3.17 18.51 -15.53
CA ASN A 74 -3.68 19.87 -15.41
C ASN A 74 -4.68 19.99 -14.24
N SER A 75 -5.28 21.17 -14.03
CA SER A 75 -6.22 21.42 -12.93
C SER A 75 -7.52 20.61 -12.97
N LYS A 76 -7.79 19.90 -14.08
CA LYS A 76 -9.00 19.10 -14.30
C LYS A 76 -8.70 17.61 -14.53
N LEU A 77 -7.43 17.23 -14.69
CA LEU A 77 -7.04 15.86 -15.05
C LEU A 77 -5.78 15.45 -14.30
N ALA A 78 -5.89 14.33 -13.59
CA ALA A 78 -4.79 13.60 -13.01
C ALA A 78 -4.89 12.13 -13.42
N VAL A 79 -3.74 11.47 -13.56
CA VAL A 79 -3.65 10.05 -13.88
C VAL A 79 -3.05 9.29 -12.70
N PHE A 80 -3.49 8.05 -12.51
CA PHE A 80 -3.11 7.21 -11.39
C PHE A 80 -2.69 5.83 -11.89
N ALA A 81 -1.61 5.30 -11.34
CA ALA A 81 -1.20 3.91 -11.45
C ALA A 81 -1.26 3.28 -10.07
N ALA A 82 -1.97 2.17 -9.93
CA ALA A 82 -2.10 1.43 -8.68
C ALA A 82 -1.52 0.03 -8.86
N LEU A 83 -0.59 -0.34 -7.98
CA LEU A 83 0.05 -1.65 -7.96
C LEU A 83 -0.18 -2.31 -6.58
N PRO A 84 -1.17 -3.21 -6.48
CA PRO A 84 -1.39 -3.98 -5.27
C PRO A 84 -0.56 -5.27 -5.28
N TYR A 85 0.22 -5.49 -4.21
CA TYR A 85 0.84 -6.77 -3.90
C TYR A 85 0.17 -7.35 -2.66
N VAL A 86 -0.39 -8.56 -2.77
CA VAL A 86 -1.09 -9.23 -1.66
C VAL A 86 -0.51 -10.62 -1.47
N GLN A 87 -0.05 -10.90 -0.26
CA GLN A 87 0.30 -12.23 0.20
C GLN A 87 -0.76 -12.71 1.19
N LYS A 88 -1.30 -13.90 0.94
CA LYS A 88 -2.21 -14.58 1.85
C LYS A 88 -1.64 -15.94 2.22
N ASP A 89 -1.63 -16.22 3.50
CA ASP A 89 -1.24 -17.49 4.06
C ASP A 89 -2.47 -18.02 4.83
N ILE A 90 -2.79 -19.29 4.62
CA ILE A 90 -3.86 -20.01 5.33
C ILE A 90 -3.26 -21.28 5.89
N ASP A 91 -3.37 -21.43 7.20
CA ASP A 91 -2.94 -22.60 7.96
C ASP A 91 -4.18 -23.35 8.47
#